data_AF-A0A929D5S6-F1
#
_entry.id   AF-A0A929D5S6-F1
#
_cell.length_a   1.000
_cell.length_b   1.000
_cell.length_c   1.000
_cell.angle_alpha   90.00
_cell.angle_beta   90.00
_cell.angle_gamma   90.00
#
_symmetry.space_group_name_H-M   'P 1'
#
loop_
_entity.id
_entity.type
_entity.pdbx_description
1 polymer ?
#
loop_
_entity_poly.entity_id
_entity_poly.type
_entity_poly.pdbx_seq_one_letter_code
_entity_poly.pdbx_strand_id
1 'polypeptide(L)'
;MNSELRRNIIASRLKKRYAKEKAFRLMGLSAIFSALFMLTILFTSIIGNGYSAFQQTFIRLEISFDSEEIDPGGKRDAEILSQANYGGLVKKSLRKTFPDVKKRSEKKKLYKIISPGAAFELREMVLANPGIIGTTRTVWLPADDDIDMLMKGHISRGVEETERRVK
;
A
#
# COMPACT_ATOMS: atom_id res chain seq x y z
N MET A 1 47.21 52.52 -43.41
CA MET A 1 45.83 52.40 -42.89
C MET A 1 45.25 51.04 -43.31
N ASN A 2 45.37 49.98 -42.49
CA ASN A 2 44.60 48.72 -42.66
C ASN A 2 44.84 47.60 -41.61
N SER A 3 45.83 47.70 -40.71
CA SER A 3 46.06 46.66 -39.69
C SER A 3 45.08 46.75 -38.51
N GLU A 4 44.77 47.96 -38.04
CA GLU A 4 43.77 48.18 -36.97
C GLU A 4 42.35 47.89 -37.41
N LEU A 5 41.98 48.29 -38.64
CA LEU A 5 40.68 47.99 -39.21
C LEU A 5 40.45 46.46 -39.31
N ARG A 6 41.46 45.71 -39.76
CA ARG A 6 41.43 44.24 -39.81
C ARG A 6 41.33 43.62 -38.40
N ARG A 7 42.08 44.13 -37.43
CA ARG A 7 42.01 43.67 -36.03
C ARG A 7 40.62 43.89 -35.42
N ASN A 8 40.01 45.06 -35.63
CA ASN A 8 38.68 45.37 -35.13
C ASN A 8 37.57 44.53 -35.81
N ILE A 9 37.69 44.25 -37.12
CA ILE A 9 36.77 43.35 -37.83
C ILE A 9 36.89 41.91 -37.32
N ILE A 10 38.10 41.43 -37.05
CA ILE A 10 38.33 40.09 -36.48
C ILE A 10 37.80 40.02 -35.04
N ALA A 11 38.08 41.03 -34.20
CA ALA A 11 37.62 41.10 -32.82
C ALA A 11 36.07 41.15 -32.71
N SER A 12 35.42 41.94 -33.56
CA SER A 12 33.95 42.01 -33.63
C SER A 12 33.30 40.72 -34.12
N ARG A 13 33.91 40.04 -35.11
CA ARG A 13 33.48 38.70 -35.56
C ARG A 13 33.66 37.64 -34.49
N LEU A 14 34.78 37.66 -33.76
CA LEU A 14 35.05 36.77 -32.63
C LEU A 14 34.02 36.97 -31.51
N LYS A 15 33.74 38.21 -31.11
CA LYS A 15 32.74 38.54 -30.08
C LYS A 15 31.34 38.01 -30.44
N LYS A 16 30.94 38.12 -31.72
CA LYS A 16 29.65 37.59 -32.22
C LYS A 16 29.58 36.06 -32.14
N ARG A 17 30.69 35.36 -32.40
CA ARG A 17 30.77 33.89 -32.28
C ARG A 17 30.69 33.44 -30.83
N TYR A 18 31.49 34.06 -29.95
CA TYR A 18 31.49 33.75 -28.52
C TYR A 18 30.11 34.00 -27.86
N ALA A 19 29.37 35.02 -28.31
CA ALA A 19 28.01 35.26 -27.83
C ALA A 19 27.03 34.13 -28.20
N LYS A 20 27.08 33.65 -29.45
CA LYS A 20 26.25 32.51 -29.91
C LYS A 20 26.63 31.21 -29.22
N GLU A 21 27.91 30.99 -28.99
CA GLU A 21 28.42 29.83 -28.25
C GLU A 21 27.95 29.86 -26.78
N LYS A 22 28.00 31.02 -26.12
CA LYS A 22 27.49 31.19 -24.76
C LYS A 22 25.97 30.93 -24.68
N ALA A 23 25.20 31.44 -25.65
CA ALA A 23 23.76 31.20 -25.73
C ALA A 23 23.44 29.71 -25.95
N PHE A 24 24.16 29.03 -26.85
CA PHE A 24 23.99 27.59 -27.10
C PHE A 24 24.31 26.77 -25.85
N ARG A 25 25.44 27.06 -25.18
CA ARG A 25 25.81 26.42 -23.91
C ARG A 25 24.78 26.67 -22.81
N LEU A 26 24.25 27.89 -22.71
CA LEU A 26 23.23 28.23 -21.72
C LEU A 26 21.91 27.49 -21.98
N MET A 27 21.47 27.38 -23.25
CA MET A 27 20.27 26.63 -23.62
C MET A 27 20.42 25.14 -23.31
N GLY A 28 21.57 24.55 -23.64
CA GLY A 28 21.88 23.16 -23.31
C GLY A 28 21.90 22.92 -21.79
N LEU A 29 22.57 23.80 -21.04
CA LEU A 29 22.61 23.73 -19.58
C LEU A 29 21.21 23.90 -18.97
N SER A 30 20.39 24.83 -19.48
CA SER A 30 19.01 25.01 -19.02
C SER A 30 18.13 23.80 -19.33
N ALA A 31 18.35 23.11 -20.46
CA ALA A 31 17.62 21.89 -20.80
C ALA A 31 17.95 20.76 -19.82
N ILE A 32 19.23 20.61 -19.45
CA ILE A 32 19.66 19.63 -18.44
C ILE A 32 19.02 19.94 -17.08
N PHE A 33 19.07 21.20 -16.63
CA PHE A 33 18.43 21.60 -15.37
C PHE A 33 16.91 21.38 -15.39
N SER A 34 16.25 21.69 -16.51
CA SER A 34 14.81 21.45 -16.69
C SER A 34 14.48 19.95 -16.60
N ALA A 35 15.29 19.09 -17.23
CA ALA A 35 15.12 17.65 -17.14
C ALA A 35 15.29 17.12 -15.70
N LEU A 36 16.33 17.58 -14.99
CA LEU A 36 16.57 17.21 -13.59
C LEU A 36 15.46 17.72 -12.66
N PHE A 37 14.95 18.93 -12.92
CA PHE A 37 13.84 19.50 -12.18
C PHE A 37 12.57 18.66 -12.36
N MET A 38 12.22 18.32 -13.60
CA MET A 38 11.06 17.46 -13.89
C MET A 38 11.20 16.08 -13.25
N LEU A 39 12.42 15.49 -13.29
CA LEU A 39 12.71 14.22 -12.63
C LEU A 39 12.52 14.29 -11.11
N THR A 40 12.93 15.39 -10.49
CA THR A 40 12.77 15.60 -9.04
C THR A 40 11.29 15.69 -8.66
N ILE A 41 10.48 16.40 -9.46
CA ILE A 41 9.02 16.46 -9.28
C ILE A 41 8.42 15.05 -9.40
N LEU A 42 8.83 14.28 -10.40
CA LEU A 42 8.35 12.92 -10.62
C LEU A 42 8.62 12.04 -9.40
N PHE A 43 9.85 12.01 -8.88
CA PHE A 43 10.17 11.23 -7.69
C PHE A 43 9.42 11.70 -6.45
N THR A 44 9.30 13.01 -6.24
CA THR A 44 8.55 13.58 -5.12
C THR A 44 7.09 13.12 -5.16
N SER A 45 6.48 13.15 -6.35
CA SER A 45 5.10 12.70 -6.55
C SER A 45 4.93 11.21 -6.31
N ILE A 46 5.83 10.37 -6.84
CA ILE A 46 5.76 8.91 -6.66
C ILE A 46 5.93 8.54 -5.19
N ILE A 47 6.93 9.11 -4.51
CA ILE A 47 7.21 8.80 -3.10
C ILE A 47 6.07 9.33 -2.21
N GLY A 48 5.62 10.57 -2.43
CA GLY A 48 4.54 11.17 -1.64
C GLY A 48 3.23 10.40 -1.74
N ASN A 49 2.85 9.96 -2.94
CA ASN A 49 1.62 9.19 -3.15
C ASN A 49 1.77 7.70 -2.79
N GLY A 50 2.99 7.16 -2.90
CA GLY A 50 3.25 5.72 -2.69
C GLY A 50 3.62 5.34 -1.26
N TYR A 51 4.07 6.28 -0.43
CA TYR A 51 4.55 5.97 0.94
C TYR A 51 3.51 5.24 1.79
N SER A 52 2.22 5.57 1.64
CA SER A 52 1.14 4.93 2.39
C SER A 52 0.93 3.46 2.01
N ALA A 53 1.40 2.99 0.86
CA ALA A 53 1.29 1.59 0.45
C ALA A 53 2.17 0.64 1.29
N PHE A 54 3.21 1.16 1.94
CA PHE A 54 4.07 0.40 2.86
C PHE A 54 3.51 0.28 4.27
N GLN A 55 2.42 1.00 4.57
CA GLN A 55 1.71 0.92 5.83
C GLN A 55 0.46 0.07 5.63
N GLN A 56 0.13 -0.80 6.58
CA GLN A 56 -1.10 -1.59 6.53
C GLN A 56 -1.80 -1.54 7.88
N THR A 57 -3.12 -1.40 7.84
CA THR A 57 -3.96 -1.39 9.03
C THR A 57 -4.20 -2.82 9.50
N PHE A 58 -3.94 -3.07 10.79
CA PHE A 58 -4.24 -4.35 11.44
C PHE A 58 -5.30 -4.18 12.52
N ILE A 59 -6.13 -5.21 12.67
CA ILE A 59 -7.19 -5.30 13.66
C ILE A 59 -6.87 -6.44 14.61
N ARG A 60 -6.90 -6.14 15.90
CA ARG A 60 -6.69 -7.14 16.96
C ARG A 60 -7.97 -7.92 17.18
N LEU A 61 -7.92 -9.23 16.96
CA LEU A 61 -9.06 -10.13 17.17
C LEU A 61 -8.63 -11.36 17.98
N GLU A 62 -9.52 -11.81 18.85
CA GLU A 62 -9.34 -13.07 19.57
C GLU A 62 -9.84 -14.22 18.70
N ILE A 63 -8.92 -15.08 18.25
CA ILE A 63 -9.19 -16.20 17.36
C ILE A 63 -9.16 -17.51 18.14
N SER A 64 -10.24 -18.28 18.05
CA SER A 64 -10.28 -19.67 18.52
C SER A 64 -9.79 -20.60 17.41
N PHE A 65 -8.71 -21.34 17.64
CA PHE A 65 -8.17 -22.33 16.71
C PHE A 65 -8.80 -23.69 17.00
N ASP A 66 -10.10 -23.84 16.74
CA ASP A 66 -10.84 -25.04 17.11
C ASP A 66 -10.32 -26.28 16.37
N SER A 67 -9.96 -27.33 17.11
CA SER A 67 -9.39 -28.56 16.55
C SER A 67 -10.35 -29.27 15.61
N GLU A 68 -11.65 -29.25 15.89
CA GLU A 68 -12.68 -29.85 15.04
C GLU A 68 -12.82 -29.15 13.68
N GLU A 69 -12.47 -27.86 13.56
CA GLU A 69 -12.53 -27.12 12.30
C GLU A 69 -11.22 -27.20 11.50
N ILE A 70 -10.09 -27.37 12.17
CA ILE A 70 -8.75 -27.34 11.56
C ILE A 70 -8.20 -28.74 11.29
N ASP A 71 -8.35 -29.66 12.24
CA ASP A 71 -7.80 -31.02 12.18
C ASP A 71 -8.71 -32.02 12.94
N PRO A 72 -9.85 -32.41 12.36
CA PRO A 72 -10.80 -33.34 13.00
C PRO A 72 -10.17 -34.70 13.34
N GLY A 73 -9.11 -35.10 12.62
CA GLY A 73 -8.41 -36.36 12.83
C GLY A 73 -7.24 -36.30 13.81
N GLY A 74 -6.88 -35.11 14.29
CA GLY A 74 -5.75 -34.88 15.20
C GLY A 74 -4.38 -35.30 14.65
N LYS A 75 -4.25 -35.49 13.33
CA LYS A 75 -3.04 -36.03 12.69
C LYS A 75 -1.95 -34.98 12.52
N ARG A 76 -2.30 -33.69 12.59
CA ARG A 76 -1.43 -32.53 12.38
C ARG A 76 -0.59 -32.61 11.10
N ASP A 77 -1.21 -33.18 10.06
CA ASP A 77 -0.59 -33.31 8.75
C ASP A 77 -0.61 -31.96 8.03
N ALA A 78 0.53 -31.54 7.48
CA ALA A 78 0.66 -30.28 6.77
C ALA A 78 -0.31 -30.16 5.58
N GLU A 79 -0.61 -31.26 4.89
CA GLU A 79 -1.54 -31.24 3.76
C GLU A 79 -2.97 -30.91 4.23
N ILE A 80 -3.42 -31.55 5.31
CA ILE A 80 -4.75 -31.32 5.92
C ILE A 80 -4.83 -29.89 6.48
N LEU A 81 -3.81 -29.49 7.25
CA LEU A 81 -3.76 -28.17 7.86
C LEU A 81 -3.78 -27.07 6.80
N SER A 82 -3.15 -27.26 5.64
CA SER A 82 -3.13 -26.25 4.57
C SER A 82 -4.51 -25.98 3.94
N GLN A 83 -5.43 -26.96 4.01
CA GLN A 83 -6.75 -26.92 3.36
C GLN A 83 -7.89 -26.52 4.32
N ALA A 84 -7.60 -26.36 5.62
CA ALA A 84 -8.60 -25.99 6.61
C ALA A 84 -9.25 -24.62 6.34
N ASN A 85 -10.48 -24.41 6.84
CA ASN A 85 -11.26 -23.20 6.61
C ASN A 85 -10.91 -22.07 7.59
N TYR A 86 -9.72 -21.49 7.46
CA TYR A 86 -9.26 -20.38 8.30
C TYR A 86 -10.14 -19.13 8.21
N GLY A 87 -10.74 -18.87 7.04
CA GLY A 87 -11.72 -17.78 6.89
C GLY A 87 -12.98 -18.00 7.72
N GLY A 88 -13.35 -19.26 7.99
CA GLY A 88 -14.41 -19.65 8.91
C GLY A 88 -14.13 -19.21 10.34
N LEU A 89 -12.89 -19.44 10.81
CA LEU A 89 -12.43 -19.06 12.16
C LEU A 89 -12.52 -17.56 12.39
N VAL A 90 -12.08 -16.75 11.42
CA VAL A 90 -12.19 -15.28 11.48
C VAL A 90 -13.65 -14.85 11.58
N LYS A 91 -14.53 -15.39 10.71
CA LYS A 91 -15.96 -15.06 10.73
C LYS A 91 -16.65 -15.51 12.01
N LYS A 92 -16.25 -16.65 12.58
CA LYS A 92 -16.77 -17.17 13.86
C LYS A 92 -16.37 -16.23 15.01
N SER A 93 -15.10 -15.82 15.04
CA SER A 93 -14.56 -14.89 16.01
C SER A 93 -15.25 -13.53 15.94
N LEU A 94 -15.41 -12.96 14.74
CA LEU A 94 -16.16 -11.72 14.54
C LEU A 94 -17.62 -11.83 15.03
N ARG A 95 -18.30 -12.94 14.78
CA ARG A 95 -19.67 -13.18 15.29
C ARG A 95 -19.72 -13.27 16.81
N LYS A 96 -18.68 -13.83 17.44
CA LYS A 96 -18.56 -13.92 18.90
C LYS A 96 -18.32 -12.54 19.52
N THR A 97 -17.46 -11.73 18.90
CA THR A 97 -17.16 -10.36 19.37
C THR A 97 -18.33 -9.39 19.17
N PHE A 98 -19.12 -9.56 18.10
CA PHE A 98 -20.26 -8.70 17.76
C PHE A 98 -21.59 -9.49 17.73
N PRO A 99 -22.10 -9.95 18.89
CA PRO A 99 -23.30 -10.79 18.96
C PRO A 99 -24.58 -10.04 18.55
N ASP A 100 -24.57 -8.70 18.64
CA ASP A 100 -25.70 -7.85 18.29
C ASP A 100 -25.99 -7.79 16.79
N VAL A 101 -25.00 -8.13 15.95
CA VAL A 101 -25.12 -8.15 14.49
C VAL A 101 -25.85 -9.42 14.04
N LYS A 102 -27.19 -9.37 13.98
CA LYS A 102 -28.03 -10.54 13.70
C LYS A 102 -28.34 -10.71 12.22
N LYS A 103 -28.61 -9.61 11.49
CA LYS A 103 -29.08 -9.68 10.10
C LYS A 103 -27.98 -10.16 9.15
N ARG A 104 -28.36 -10.96 8.14
CA ARG A 104 -27.41 -11.50 7.14
C ARG A 104 -26.67 -10.40 6.37
N SER A 105 -27.37 -9.32 6.02
CA SER A 105 -26.80 -8.17 5.32
C SER A 105 -25.74 -7.46 6.16
N GLU A 106 -25.98 -7.28 7.45
CA GLU A 106 -25.05 -6.65 8.39
C GLU A 106 -23.84 -7.54 8.67
N LYS A 107 -24.05 -8.86 8.84
CA LYS A 107 -22.93 -9.83 8.96
C LYS A 107 -22.01 -9.80 7.75
N LYS A 108 -22.57 -9.60 6.54
CA LYS A 108 -21.75 -9.46 5.32
C LYS A 108 -20.86 -8.21 5.39
N LYS A 109 -21.36 -7.09 5.92
CA LYS A 109 -20.55 -5.88 6.16
C LYS A 109 -19.50 -6.12 7.24
N LEU A 110 -19.86 -6.76 8.35
CA LEU A 110 -18.94 -7.09 9.43
C LEU A 110 -17.74 -7.92 8.94
N TYR A 111 -17.97 -8.91 8.08
CA TYR A 111 -16.88 -9.73 7.54
C TYR A 111 -15.97 -8.97 6.58
N LYS A 112 -16.45 -7.89 5.96
CA LYS A 112 -15.64 -7.01 5.09
C LYS A 112 -14.73 -6.08 5.88
N ILE A 113 -14.71 -6.14 7.21
CA ILE A 113 -13.79 -5.33 8.01
C ILE A 113 -12.39 -5.94 8.02
N ILE A 114 -12.30 -7.27 7.93
CA ILE A 114 -11.05 -8.03 7.94
C ILE A 114 -10.73 -8.44 6.50
N SER A 115 -9.46 -8.31 6.11
CA SER A 115 -9.00 -8.72 4.80
C SER A 115 -9.23 -10.21 4.59
N PRO A 116 -9.62 -10.65 3.38
CA PRO A 116 -9.55 -12.06 3.00
C PRO A 116 -8.16 -12.68 3.23
N GLY A 117 -7.10 -11.85 3.19
CA GLY A 117 -5.72 -12.24 3.46
C GLY A 117 -5.47 -12.77 4.87
N ALA A 118 -6.30 -12.40 5.84
CA ALA A 118 -6.20 -12.87 7.22
C ALA A 118 -6.29 -14.40 7.34
N ALA A 119 -7.03 -15.06 6.44
CA ALA A 119 -7.10 -16.52 6.41
C ALA A 119 -5.74 -17.16 6.09
N PHE A 120 -4.92 -16.52 5.25
CA PHE A 120 -3.58 -17.01 4.93
C PHE A 120 -2.63 -16.82 6.10
N GLU A 121 -2.69 -15.69 6.81
CA GLU A 121 -1.87 -15.48 8.01
C GLU A 121 -2.18 -16.51 9.11
N LEU A 122 -3.46 -16.80 9.35
CA LEU A 122 -3.85 -17.84 10.31
C LEU A 122 -3.35 -19.23 9.89
N ARG A 123 -3.42 -19.54 8.59
CA ARG A 123 -2.88 -20.79 8.04
C ARG A 123 -1.38 -20.89 8.28
N GLU A 124 -0.64 -19.84 7.97
CA GLU A 124 0.81 -19.81 8.17
C GLU A 124 1.19 -19.95 9.64
N MET A 125 0.44 -19.32 10.55
CA MET A 125 0.63 -19.50 11.99
C MET A 125 0.43 -20.95 12.43
N VAL A 126 -0.62 -21.62 11.93
CA VAL A 126 -0.88 -23.04 12.24
C VAL A 126 0.17 -23.96 11.64
N LEU A 127 0.58 -23.73 10.39
CA LEU A 127 1.62 -24.54 9.74
C LEU A 127 2.99 -24.36 10.41
N ALA A 128 3.33 -23.14 10.81
CA ALA A 128 4.57 -22.86 11.53
C ALA A 128 4.57 -23.45 12.95
N ASN A 129 3.40 -23.48 13.61
CA ASN A 129 3.26 -24.07 14.94
C ASN A 129 1.90 -24.77 15.12
N PRO A 130 1.81 -26.08 14.79
CA PRO A 130 0.58 -26.85 14.98
C PRO A 130 0.13 -26.98 16.44
N GLY A 131 0.99 -26.64 17.41
CA GLY A 131 0.67 -26.63 18.83
C GLY A 131 -0.36 -25.56 19.23
N ILE A 132 -0.69 -24.60 18.36
CA ILE A 132 -1.71 -23.58 18.63
C ILE A 132 -3.14 -24.10 18.46
N ILE A 133 -3.31 -25.23 17.77
CA ILE A 133 -4.61 -25.88 17.58
C ILE A 133 -5.18 -26.29 18.93
N GLY A 134 -6.45 -25.98 19.16
CA GLY A 134 -7.15 -26.15 20.43
C GLY A 134 -7.00 -24.97 21.40
N THR A 135 -6.30 -23.90 21.01
CA THR A 135 -6.12 -22.71 21.86
C THR A 135 -6.85 -21.49 21.30
N THR A 136 -7.13 -20.53 22.16
CA THR A 136 -7.61 -19.20 21.76
C THR A 136 -6.46 -18.20 21.90
N ARG A 137 -6.17 -17.43 20.85
CA ARG A 137 -5.08 -16.45 20.85
C ARG A 137 -5.55 -15.11 20.33
N THR A 138 -4.97 -14.04 20.89
CA THR A 138 -5.15 -12.70 20.34
C THR A 138 -4.16 -12.50 19.20
N VAL A 139 -4.68 -12.20 18.01
CA VAL A 139 -3.91 -12.10 16.77
C VAL A 139 -4.20 -10.75 16.11
N TRP A 140 -3.16 -10.15 15.53
CA TRP A 140 -3.32 -9.00 14.65
C TRP A 140 -3.56 -9.49 13.24
N LEU A 141 -4.69 -9.14 12.66
CA LEU A 141 -5.07 -9.54 11.31
C LEU A 141 -5.22 -8.32 10.41
N PRO A 142 -4.84 -8.43 9.13
CA PRO A 142 -4.94 -7.31 8.20
C PRO A 142 -6.40 -6.89 8.03
N ALA A 143 -6.64 -5.58 8.07
CA ALA A 143 -7.92 -5.00 7.74
C ALA A 143 -8.17 -5.05 6.22
N ASP A 144 -9.44 -5.02 5.83
CA ASP A 144 -9.84 -4.90 4.42
C ASP A 144 -9.35 -3.58 3.79
N ASP A 145 -9.14 -3.57 2.47
CA ASP A 145 -8.59 -2.43 1.74
C ASP A 145 -9.42 -1.16 1.92
N ASP A 146 -10.75 -1.26 1.96
CA ASP A 146 -11.61 -0.10 2.19
C ASP A 146 -11.42 0.46 3.62
N ILE A 147 -11.19 -0.41 4.60
CA ILE A 147 -10.91 0.00 5.99
C ILE A 147 -9.51 0.61 6.11
N ASP A 148 -8.53 0.03 5.42
CA ASP A 148 -7.17 0.55 5.39
C ASP A 148 -7.10 1.95 4.76
N MET A 149 -7.78 2.16 3.63
CA MET A 149 -7.91 3.47 2.99
C MET A 149 -8.67 4.47 3.86
N LEU A 150 -9.68 4.02 4.60
CA LEU A 150 -10.39 4.84 5.58
C LEU A 150 -9.47 5.30 6.72
N MET A 151 -8.62 4.41 7.24
CA MET A 151 -7.67 4.74 8.30
C MET A 151 -6.55 5.65 7.82
N LYS A 152 -6.12 5.52 6.56
CA LYS A 152 -5.15 6.41 5.90
C LYS A 152 -5.74 7.78 5.51
N GLY A 153 -7.04 7.99 5.73
CA GLY A 153 -7.71 9.27 5.45
C GLY A 153 -8.06 9.49 3.98
N HIS A 154 -7.97 8.47 3.13
CA HIS A 154 -8.33 8.55 1.72
C HIS A 154 -9.84 8.41 1.47
N ILE A 155 -10.61 7.91 2.45
CA ILE A 155 -12.07 7.84 2.40
C ILE A 155 -12.66 8.82 3.42
N SER A 156 -13.48 9.75 2.95
CA SER A 156 -14.17 10.70 3.82
C SER A 156 -15.33 10.04 4.58
N ARG A 157 -15.40 10.30 5.89
CA ARG A 157 -16.51 9.87 6.76
C ARG A 157 -17.69 10.84 6.76
N GLY A 158 -17.49 12.06 6.25
CA GLY A 158 -18.46 13.16 6.32
C GLY A 158 -19.49 13.18 5.19
N VAL A 159 -19.43 12.24 4.25
CA VAL A 159 -20.43 12.12 3.17
C VAL A 159 -21.68 11.41 3.67
N GLU A 160 -22.81 11.57 2.97
CA GLU A 160 -24.07 10.87 3.27
C GLU A 160 -23.87 9.35 3.29
N GLU A 161 -24.59 8.63 4.17
CA GLU A 161 -24.38 7.17 4.37
C GLU A 161 -24.57 6.36 3.08
N THR A 162 -25.42 6.83 2.17
CA THR A 162 -25.66 6.23 0.86
C THR A 162 -24.43 6.29 -0.06
N GLU A 163 -23.59 7.30 0.10
CA GLU A 163 -22.38 7.55 -0.69
C GLU A 163 -21.10 7.00 -0.05
N ARG A 164 -21.16 6.56 1.21
CA ARG A 164 -20.01 5.97 1.90
C ARG A 164 -19.67 4.60 1.34
N ARG A 165 -18.38 4.40 1.02
CA ARG A 165 -17.82 3.07 0.71
C ARG A 165 -17.86 2.13 1.92
N VAL A 166 -17.58 2.67 3.11
CA VAL A 166 -17.65 1.95 4.39
C VAL A 166 -18.85 2.44 5.18
N LYS A 167 -19.76 1.53 5.55
CA LYS A 167 -21.02 1.82 6.25
C LYS A 167 -21.01 1.30 7.67
#